data_AF-A0A529Y7S3-F1
#
_entry.id   AF-A0A529Y7S3-F1
#
_cell.length_a   1.000
_cell.length_b   1.000
_cell.length_c   1.000
_cell.angle_alpha   90.00
_cell.angle_beta   90.00
_cell.angle_gamma   90.00
#
_symmetry.space_group_name_H-M   'P 1'
#
loop_
_entity.id
_entity.type
_entity.pdbx_description
1 polymer ?
#
loop_
_entity_poly.entity_id
_entity_poly.type
_entity_poly.pdbx_seq_one_letter_code
_entity_poly.pdbx_strand_id
1 'polypeptide(L)'
;MDSGYRKENVAVDKRVREAGLRPTRQRIALADLLFAKGDRHLSAEELHEEAIAAGVPVSLATVYNALHQFTEAGLLRILAVEGSKTYFDTNTSDHHHFYVEGENRIFDIESGPVTVSN
;
A
#
# COMPACT_ATOMS: atom_id res chain seq x y z
N MET A 1 13.63 -23.28 -6.56
CA MET A 1 12.96 -21.96 -6.59
C MET A 1 12.66 -21.42 -5.18
N ASP A 2 13.56 -21.61 -4.19
CA ASP A 2 13.12 -21.60 -2.77
C ASP A 2 13.92 -20.63 -1.83
N SER A 3 14.88 -19.87 -2.35
CA SER A 3 15.72 -19.00 -1.51
C SER A 3 15.29 -17.53 -1.46
N GLY A 4 14.56 -17.03 -2.47
CA GLY A 4 14.11 -15.63 -2.55
C GLY A 4 12.87 -15.38 -1.70
N TYR A 5 11.85 -16.22 -1.87
CA TYR A 5 10.55 -16.14 -1.18
C TYR A 5 10.66 -16.16 0.36
N ARG A 6 11.63 -16.91 0.90
CA ARG A 6 11.91 -16.93 2.35
C ARG A 6 12.53 -15.64 2.86
N LYS A 7 13.38 -14.97 2.07
CA LYS A 7 14.03 -13.72 2.49
C LYS A 7 13.04 -12.55 2.47
N GLU A 8 12.17 -12.51 1.47
CA GLU A 8 11.11 -11.49 1.35
C GLU A 8 10.14 -11.57 2.53
N ASN A 9 9.65 -12.78 2.88
CA ASN A 9 8.79 -12.98 4.04
C ASN A 9 9.43 -12.54 5.37
N VAL A 10 10.74 -12.76 5.53
CA VAL A 10 11.49 -12.33 6.74
C VAL A 10 11.61 -10.81 6.79
N ALA A 11 11.82 -10.15 5.65
CA ALA A 11 11.88 -8.69 5.58
C ALA A 11 10.54 -8.03 5.92
N VAL A 12 9.43 -8.63 5.44
CA VAL A 12 8.08 -8.10 5.71
C VAL A 12 7.64 -8.35 7.15
N ASP A 13 7.89 -9.55 7.72
CA ASP A 13 7.64 -9.80 9.15
C ASP A 13 8.40 -8.78 10.03
N LYS A 14 9.68 -8.52 9.71
CA LYS A 14 10.49 -7.50 10.40
C LYS A 14 9.86 -6.12 10.31
N ARG A 15 9.44 -5.68 9.11
CA ARG A 15 8.79 -4.38 8.89
C ARG A 15 7.51 -4.23 9.72
N VAL A 16 6.66 -5.25 9.74
CA VAL A 16 5.41 -5.23 10.54
C VAL A 16 5.71 -5.16 12.03
N ARG A 17 6.70 -5.91 12.52
CA ARG A 17 7.14 -5.86 13.93
C ARG A 17 7.74 -4.51 14.32
N GLU A 18 8.60 -3.95 13.48
CA GLU A 18 9.27 -2.66 13.72
C GLU A 18 8.27 -1.51 13.74
N ALA A 19 7.17 -1.62 13.01
CA ALA A 19 6.04 -0.71 13.08
C ALA A 19 5.16 -0.91 14.35
N GLY A 20 5.56 -1.80 15.28
CA GLY A 20 4.83 -2.06 16.52
C GLY A 20 3.59 -2.95 16.35
N LEU A 21 3.35 -3.53 15.18
CA LEU A 21 2.20 -4.37 14.91
C LEU A 21 2.52 -5.85 15.17
N ARG A 22 1.60 -6.56 15.81
CA ARG A 22 1.66 -8.03 15.89
C ARG A 22 1.62 -8.63 14.47
N PRO A 23 2.60 -9.45 14.05
CA PRO A 23 2.67 -10.00 12.70
C PRO A 23 1.81 -11.26 12.60
N THR A 24 0.51 -11.05 12.45
CA THR A 24 -0.43 -12.15 12.17
C THR A 24 -0.29 -12.61 10.73
N ARG A 25 -0.70 -13.84 10.42
CA ARG A 25 -0.65 -14.39 9.05
C ARG A 25 -1.34 -13.48 8.03
N GLN A 26 -2.46 -12.86 8.39
CA GLN A 26 -3.18 -11.92 7.51
C GLN A 26 -2.40 -10.62 7.30
N ARG A 27 -1.81 -10.04 8.36
CA ARG A 27 -1.01 -8.80 8.24
C ARG A 27 0.24 -9.03 7.41
N ILE A 28 0.94 -10.15 7.61
CA ILE A 28 2.12 -10.51 6.80
C ILE A 28 1.69 -10.65 5.34
N ALA A 29 0.65 -11.42 5.05
CA ALA A 29 0.20 -11.64 3.67
C ALA A 29 -0.23 -10.33 2.97
N LEU A 30 -0.95 -9.45 3.66
CA LEU A 30 -1.34 -8.14 3.09
C LEU A 30 -0.12 -7.22 2.93
N ALA A 31 0.81 -7.22 3.89
CA ALA A 31 2.04 -6.44 3.79
C ALA A 31 2.96 -6.95 2.67
N ASP A 32 3.02 -8.27 2.43
CA ASP A 32 3.74 -8.85 1.30
C ASP A 32 3.18 -8.32 -0.01
N LEU A 33 1.85 -8.34 -0.19
CA LEU A 33 1.19 -7.83 -1.40
C LEU A 33 1.42 -6.32 -1.61
N LEU A 34 1.41 -5.55 -0.51
CA LEU A 34 1.69 -4.11 -0.54
C LEU A 34 3.12 -3.82 -0.98
N PHE A 35 4.11 -4.48 -0.38
CA PHE A 35 5.52 -4.10 -0.52
C PHE A 35 6.30 -4.94 -1.55
N ALA A 36 5.73 -6.00 -2.13
CA ALA A 36 6.40 -6.83 -3.13
C ALA A 36 6.65 -6.12 -4.47
N LYS A 37 5.88 -5.09 -4.80
CA LYS A 37 5.94 -4.39 -6.10
C LYS A 37 6.66 -3.03 -6.05
N GLY A 38 7.33 -2.71 -4.94
CA GLY A 38 7.90 -1.38 -4.71
C GLY A 38 6.84 -0.34 -4.34
N ASP A 39 7.18 0.94 -4.49
CA ASP A 39 6.29 2.04 -4.13
C ASP A 39 5.08 2.10 -5.06
N ARG A 40 3.88 2.19 -4.47
CA ARG A 40 2.62 2.14 -5.19
C ARG A 40 1.47 2.80 -4.43
N HIS A 41 0.46 3.21 -5.20
CA HIS A 41 -0.83 3.66 -4.71
C HIS A 41 -1.89 2.62 -5.02
N LEU A 42 -2.77 2.36 -4.06
CA LEU A 42 -3.87 1.43 -4.24
C LEU A 42 -5.04 1.75 -3.31
N SER A 43 -6.23 1.41 -3.77
CA SER A 43 -7.45 1.38 -2.97
C SER A 43 -7.57 0.07 -2.16
N ALA A 44 -8.48 0.06 -1.19
CA ALA A 44 -8.76 -1.15 -0.42
C ALA A 44 -9.37 -2.26 -1.28
N GLU A 45 -10.16 -1.90 -2.30
CA GLU A 45 -10.75 -2.83 -3.25
C GLU A 45 -9.66 -3.52 -4.08
N GLU A 46 -8.68 -2.77 -4.58
CA GLU A 46 -7.55 -3.34 -5.34
C GLU A 46 -6.73 -4.31 -4.50
N LEU A 47 -6.40 -3.96 -3.24
CA LEU A 47 -5.68 -4.88 -2.36
C LEU A 47 -6.49 -6.14 -2.05
N HIS A 48 -7.82 -6.01 -1.91
CA HIS A 48 -8.70 -7.13 -1.68
C HIS A 48 -8.77 -8.07 -2.89
N GLU A 49 -8.84 -7.53 -4.10
CA GLU A 49 -8.76 -8.32 -5.35
C GLU A 49 -7.42 -9.05 -5.46
N GLU A 50 -6.31 -8.38 -5.15
CA GLU A 50 -4.98 -9.00 -5.12
C GLU A 50 -4.90 -10.12 -4.07
N ALA A 51 -5.48 -9.93 -2.89
CA ALA A 51 -5.51 -10.94 -1.83
C ALA A 51 -6.31 -12.19 -2.26
N ILE A 52 -7.47 -12.01 -2.89
CA ILE A 52 -8.26 -13.13 -3.44
C ILE A 52 -7.46 -13.88 -4.50
N ALA A 53 -6.85 -13.16 -5.44
CA ALA A 53 -6.03 -13.76 -6.50
C ALA A 53 -4.82 -14.53 -5.95
N ALA A 54 -4.26 -14.08 -4.81
CA ALA A 54 -3.17 -14.76 -4.11
C ALA A 54 -3.64 -15.90 -3.17
N GLY A 55 -4.95 -16.18 -3.10
CA GLY A 55 -5.50 -17.24 -2.24
C GLY A 55 -5.46 -16.91 -0.75
N VAL A 56 -5.45 -15.62 -0.40
CA VAL A 56 -5.47 -15.13 0.99
C VAL A 56 -6.93 -14.81 1.37
N PRO A 57 -7.60 -15.66 2.18
CA PRO A 57 -9.01 -15.47 2.50
C PRO A 57 -9.17 -14.36 3.55
N VAL A 58 -9.51 -13.15 3.08
CA VAL A 58 -9.81 -11.98 3.90
C VAL A 58 -11.07 -11.30 3.37
N SER A 59 -11.85 -10.69 4.26
CA SER A 59 -12.96 -9.82 3.84
C SER A 59 -12.45 -8.43 3.50
N LEU A 60 -13.21 -7.68 2.69
CA LEU A 60 -12.92 -6.27 2.41
C LEU A 60 -12.79 -5.45 3.72
N ALA A 61 -13.64 -5.69 4.72
CA ALA A 61 -13.52 -5.05 6.03
C ALA A 61 -12.19 -5.36 6.75
N THR A 62 -11.67 -6.58 6.59
CA THR A 62 -10.35 -6.95 7.14
C THR A 62 -9.23 -6.18 6.44
N VAL A 63 -9.35 -5.97 5.13
CA VAL A 63 -8.40 -5.19 4.33
C VAL A 63 -8.41 -3.73 4.78
N TYR A 64 -9.59 -3.10 4.90
CA TYR A 64 -9.72 -1.74 5.44
C TYR A 64 -9.08 -1.60 6.82
N ASN A 65 -9.38 -2.53 7.74
CA ASN A 65 -8.79 -2.51 9.09
C ASN A 65 -7.26 -2.61 9.06
N ALA A 66 -6.71 -3.47 8.20
CA ALA A 66 -5.27 -3.61 8.05
C ALA A 66 -4.63 -2.34 7.49
N LEU A 67 -5.22 -1.75 6.45
CA LEU A 67 -4.73 -0.51 5.83
C LEU A 67 -4.74 0.67 6.81
N HIS A 68 -5.80 0.81 7.61
CA HIS A 68 -5.84 1.81 8.68
C HIS A 68 -4.77 1.56 9.74
N GLN A 69 -4.60 0.33 10.21
CA GLN A 69 -3.57 -0.02 11.18
C GLN A 69 -2.14 0.21 10.64
N PHE A 70 -1.90 -0.08 9.37
CA PHE A 70 -0.62 0.21 8.72
C PHE A 70 -0.39 1.72 8.59
N THR A 71 -1.44 2.50 8.31
CA THR A 71 -1.35 3.96 8.30
C THR A 71 -1.03 4.51 9.69
N GLU A 72 -1.76 4.08 10.73
CA GLU A 72 -1.51 4.48 12.13
C GLU A 72 -0.10 4.11 12.59
N ALA A 73 0.44 3.00 12.10
CA ALA A 73 1.78 2.54 12.38
C ALA A 73 2.86 3.22 11.50
N GLY A 74 2.49 4.18 10.65
CA GLY A 74 3.41 4.92 9.78
C GLY A 74 3.99 4.12 8.62
N LEU A 75 3.38 2.97 8.28
CA LEU A 75 3.78 2.14 7.13
C LEU A 75 3.14 2.59 5.82
N LEU A 76 2.04 3.34 5.89
CA LEU A 76 1.31 3.86 4.74
C LEU A 76 0.93 5.32 4.98
N ARG A 77 0.69 6.06 3.89
CA ARG A 77 0.05 7.37 3.91
C ARG A 77 -1.33 7.28 3.24
N ILE A 78 -2.33 7.95 3.83
CA ILE A 78 -3.65 8.07 3.20
C ILE A 78 -3.64 9.28 2.26
N LEU A 79 -4.10 9.05 1.03
CA LEU A 79 -4.39 10.07 0.03
C LEU A 79 -5.91 10.10 -0.15
N ALA A 80 -6.54 11.08 0.49
CA ALA A 80 -7.96 11.36 0.28
C ALA A 80 -8.09 12.25 -0.95
N VAL A 81 -8.65 11.69 -2.02
CA VAL A 81 -8.97 12.45 -3.23
C VAL A 81 -10.46 12.81 -3.17
N GLU A 82 -10.75 14.11 -3.09
CA GLU A 82 -12.11 14.64 -2.88
C GLU A 82 -13.09 14.11 -3.95
N GLY A 83 -14.24 13.58 -3.50
CA GLY A 83 -15.25 13.02 -4.40
C GLY A 83 -14.95 11.63 -5.00
N SER A 84 -13.85 10.98 -4.59
CA SER A 84 -13.42 9.68 -5.15
C SER A 84 -13.03 8.66 -4.07
N LYS A 85 -12.35 7.57 -4.48
CA LYS A 85 -11.87 6.50 -3.59
C LYS A 85 -10.71 6.97 -2.70
N THR A 86 -10.59 6.37 -1.52
CA THR A 86 -9.39 6.53 -0.66
C THR A 86 -8.25 5.69 -1.22
N TYR A 87 -7.09 6.32 -1.41
CA TYR A 87 -5.87 5.63 -1.80
C TYR A 87 -4.90 5.54 -0.62
N PHE A 88 -4.14 4.46 -0.61
CA PHE A 88 -3.08 4.19 0.32
C PHE A 88 -1.76 4.17 -0.43
N ASP A 89 -0.79 4.88 0.09
CA ASP A 89 0.54 5.02 -0.48
C ASP A 89 1.55 4.29 0.40
N THR A 90 2.37 3.43 -0.21
CA THR A 90 3.47 2.73 0.48
C THR A 90 4.70 3.61 0.66
N ASN A 91 4.82 4.69 -0.10
CA ASN A 91 5.84 5.71 0.10
C ASN A 91 5.36 6.69 1.18
N THR A 92 6.05 6.72 2.31
CA THR A 92 5.70 7.60 3.44
C THR A 92 6.57 8.86 3.52
N SER A 93 7.47 9.05 2.55
CA SER A 93 8.27 10.29 2.45
C SER A 93 7.43 11.48 1.98
N ASP A 94 7.95 12.69 2.12
CA ASP A 94 7.27 13.88 1.59
C ASP A 94 7.45 13.98 0.07
N HIS A 95 6.35 13.89 -0.67
CA HIS A 95 6.31 13.97 -2.14
C HIS A 95 4.92 14.45 -2.61
N HIS A 96 4.86 14.87 -3.88
CA HIS A 96 3.64 15.36 -4.54
C HIS A 96 3.03 14.29 -5.45
N HIS A 97 1.70 14.29 -5.56
CA HIS A 97 0.93 13.34 -6.38
C HIS A 97 0.17 14.06 -7.50
N PHE A 98 0.13 13.47 -8.69
CA PHE A 98 -0.88 13.79 -9.71
C PHE A 98 -2.04 12.80 -9.64
N TYR A 99 -3.27 13.29 -9.77
CA TYR A 99 -4.47 12.47 -9.93
C TYR A 99 -5.08 12.69 -11.31
N VAL A 100 -5.25 11.62 -12.08
CA VAL A 100 -5.91 11.64 -13.39
C VAL A 100 -7.35 11.17 -13.21
N GLU A 101 -8.28 12.12 -13.12
CA GLU A 101 -9.70 11.86 -12.86
C GLU A 101 -10.33 10.87 -13.84
N GLY A 102 -10.01 10.99 -15.14
CA GLY A 102 -10.58 10.12 -16.18
C GLY A 102 -10.11 8.67 -16.15
N GLU A 103 -9.00 8.38 -15.47
CA GLU A 103 -8.40 7.05 -15.39
C GLU A 103 -8.40 6.49 -13.96
N ASN A 104 -8.76 7.31 -12.97
CA ASN A 104 -8.73 6.97 -11.55
C ASN A 104 -7.32 6.46 -11.13
N ARG A 105 -6.27 7.12 -11.64
CA ARG A 105 -4.86 6.77 -11.44
C ARG A 105 -4.12 7.87 -10.69
N ILE A 106 -3.26 7.45 -9.76
CA ILE A 106 -2.33 8.32 -9.01
C ILE A 106 -0.90 7.93 -9.36
N PHE A 107 -0.01 8.92 -9.48
CA PHE A 107 1.43 8.70 -9.61
C PHE A 107 2.23 9.84 -8.98
N ASP A 108 3.46 9.51 -8.56
CA ASP A 108 4.38 10.43 -7.90
C ASP A 108 5.03 11.41 -8.88
N ILE A 109 5.31 12.61 -8.38
CA ILE A 109 6.06 13.65 -9.09
C ILE A 109 7.44 13.76 -8.44
N GLU A 110 8.48 13.85 -9.27
CA GLU A 110 9.81 14.20 -8.79
C GLU A 110 9.79 15.54 -8.05
N SER A 111 10.54 15.63 -6.96
CA SER A 111 10.67 16.86 -6.17
C SER A 111 11.39 17.93 -6.99
N GLY A 112 10.65 18.94 -7.48
CA GLY A 112 11.19 20.02 -8.30
C GLY A 112 10.14 21.07 -8.65
N PRO A 113 10.54 22.23 -9.21
CA PRO A 113 9.59 23.26 -9.63
C PRO A 113 8.70 22.73 -10.76
N VAL A 114 7.40 22.62 -10.50
CA VAL A 114 6.41 22.28 -11.52
C VAL A 114 6.19 23.50 -12.41
N THR A 115 6.50 23.36 -13.70
CA THR A 115 6.19 24.38 -14.71
C THR A 115 4.94 23.95 -15.48
N VAL A 116 3.87 24.72 -15.38
CA VAL A 116 2.65 24.53 -16.19
C VAL A 116 2.70 25.50 -17.36
N SER A 117 2.72 25.00 -18.59
CA SER A 117 2.59 25.78 -19.82
C SER A 117 1.29 25.44 -20.52
N ASN A 118 0.55 26.46 -20.95
CA ASN A 118 -0.69 26.35 -21.74
C ASN A 118 -0.41 26.46 -23.24
#